data_AF-A0A9C9H358-F1
#
_entry.id   AF-A0A9C9H358-F1
#
_cell.length_a   1.000
_cell.length_b   1.000
_cell.length_c   1.000
_cell.angle_alpha   90.00
_cell.angle_beta   90.00
_cell.angle_gamma   90.00
#
_symmetry.space_group_name_H-M   'P 1'
#
loop_
_entity.id
_entity.type
_entity.pdbx_description
1 polymer ?
#
loop_
_entity_poly.entity_id
_entity_poly.type
_entity_poly.pdbx_seq_one_letter_code
_entity_poly.pdbx_strand_id
1 'polypeptide(L)'
;MEEQPVKLDDDGVPILENPLDPDLLVNPPPSAGPDLSNLDTIEQLLEADGIRELVNDLTEDLQQLVSWKIEAILKEELAKLIHSATEQCSEKLSEDIRTQLQLALPELVAKIARVKPEA
;
A
#
# COMPACT_ATOMS: atom_id res chain seq x y z
N MET A 1 36.22 2.52 -33.38
CA MET A 1 36.79 2.16 -32.07
C MET A 1 37.28 0.74 -32.22
N GLU A 2 38.59 0.52 -32.16
CA GLU A 2 39.15 -0.85 -32.20
C GLU A 2 39.05 -1.40 -30.77
N GLU A 3 38.25 -2.45 -30.59
CA GLU A 3 38.17 -3.19 -29.33
C GLU A 3 39.48 -3.96 -29.16
N GLN A 4 40.32 -3.54 -28.21
CA GLN A 4 41.53 -4.28 -27.89
C GLN A 4 41.16 -5.62 -27.23
N PRO A 5 41.79 -6.73 -27.63
CA PRO A 5 41.49 -8.05 -27.09
C PRO A 5 41.86 -8.13 -25.61
N VAL A 6 40.93 -8.61 -24.78
CA VAL A 6 41.14 -8.85 -23.35
C VAL A 6 42.25 -9.89 -23.18
N LYS A 7 43.32 -9.54 -22.46
CA LYS A 7 44.41 -10.47 -22.17
C LYS A 7 43.94 -11.52 -21.16
N LEU A 8 44.07 -12.78 -21.54
CA LEU A 8 43.77 -13.94 -20.70
C LEU A 8 45.09 -14.56 -20.23
N ASP A 9 45.10 -15.17 -19.04
CA ASP A 9 46.21 -15.98 -18.56
C ASP A 9 46.19 -17.41 -19.15
N ASP A 10 47.16 -18.23 -18.74
CA ASP A 10 47.35 -19.60 -19.24
C ASP A 10 46.18 -20.55 -18.89
N ASP A 11 45.33 -20.16 -17.93
CA ASP A 11 44.11 -20.87 -17.53
C ASP A 11 42.84 -20.26 -18.16
N GLY A 12 42.99 -19.26 -19.04
CA GLY A 12 41.90 -18.59 -19.74
C GLY A 12 41.15 -17.55 -18.91
N VAL A 13 41.71 -17.11 -17.78
CA VAL A 13 41.13 -16.10 -16.90
C VAL A 13 41.55 -14.70 -17.35
N PRO A 14 40.63 -13.72 -17.43
CA PRO A 14 40.97 -12.34 -17.74
C PRO A 14 41.96 -11.76 -16.74
N ILE A 15 43.13 -11.36 -17.24
CA ILE A 15 44.12 -10.66 -16.43
C ILE A 15 43.60 -9.25 -16.18
N LEU A 16 43.43 -8.90 -14.91
CA LEU A 16 43.10 -7.53 -14.51
C LEU A 16 44.29 -6.62 -14.86
N GLU A 17 44.16 -5.84 -15.93
CA GLU A 17 45.23 -4.92 -16.36
C GLU A 17 45.49 -3.79 -15.34
N ASN A 18 44.52 -3.52 -14.45
CA ASN A 18 44.65 -2.61 -13.33
C ASN A 18 44.35 -3.36 -12.02
N PRO A 19 45.34 -4.00 -11.38
CA PRO A 19 45.16 -4.54 -10.04
C PRO A 19 44.80 -3.38 -9.10
N LEU A 20 43.65 -3.47 -8.44
CA LEU A 20 43.28 -2.53 -7.38
C LEU A 20 44.28 -2.71 -6.24
N ASP A 21 45.16 -1.72 -6.05
CA ASP A 21 46.07 -1.68 -4.93
C ASP A 21 45.22 -1.56 -3.64
N PRO A 22 45.24 -2.56 -2.74
CA PRO A 22 44.42 -2.53 -1.52
C PRO A 22 44.78 -1.35 -0.62
N ASP A 23 45.98 -0.78 -0.76
CA ASP A 23 46.40 0.43 -0.05
C ASP A 23 45.82 1.73 -0.65
N LEU A 24 45.26 1.69 -1.86
CA LEU A 24 44.49 2.80 -2.46
C LEU A 24 42.99 2.75 -2.15
N LEU A 25 42.51 1.65 -1.55
CA LEU A 25 41.14 1.50 -1.05
C LEU A 25 40.95 2.12 0.33
N VAL A 26 41.79 3.08 0.72
CA VAL A 26 41.48 4.00 1.80
C VAL A 26 40.30 4.81 1.31
N ASN A 27 39.09 4.39 1.69
CA ASN A 27 37.91 5.24 1.61
C ASN A 27 38.33 6.59 2.21
N PRO A 28 38.39 7.69 1.43
CA PRO A 28 38.56 8.99 2.03
C PRO A 28 37.48 9.07 3.12
N PRO A 29 37.83 9.53 4.34
CA PRO A 29 36.82 9.72 5.36
C PRO A 29 35.68 10.51 4.70
N PRO A 30 34.40 10.12 4.91
CA PRO A 30 33.30 10.82 4.27
C PRO A 30 33.52 12.30 4.53
N SER A 31 33.80 13.06 3.46
CA SER A 31 33.95 14.51 3.55
C SER A 31 32.78 14.96 4.39
N ALA A 32 33.05 15.60 5.53
CA ALA A 32 31.99 16.08 6.40
C ALA A 32 31.03 16.86 5.51
N GLY A 33 29.86 16.28 5.25
CA GLY A 33 28.87 16.89 4.41
C GLY A 33 28.47 18.23 5.02
N PRO A 34 27.78 19.08 4.25
CA PRO A 34 27.21 20.28 4.83
C PRO A 34 26.40 19.92 6.09
N ASP A 35 26.58 20.70 7.17
CA ASP A 35 25.86 20.49 8.42
C ASP A 35 24.38 20.79 8.20
N LEU A 36 23.58 19.74 8.08
CA LEU A 36 22.13 19.82 7.87
C LEU A 36 21.36 20.21 9.14
N SER A 37 22.05 20.51 10.24
CA SER A 37 21.42 21.08 11.44
C SER A 37 21.21 22.59 11.33
N ASN A 38 21.88 23.25 10.38
CA ASN A 38 21.79 24.68 10.14
C ASN A 38 20.75 25.01 9.05
N LEU A 39 19.72 25.77 9.42
CA LEU A 39 18.64 26.19 8.52
C LEU A 39 19.15 26.99 7.31
N ASP A 40 20.16 27.85 7.49
CA ASP A 40 20.73 28.67 6.40
C ASP A 40 21.45 27.79 5.36
N THR A 41 22.05 26.69 5.82
CA THR A 41 22.73 25.71 4.94
C THR A 41 21.71 24.88 4.17
N ILE A 42 20.57 24.55 4.79
CA ILE A 42 19.45 23.88 4.11
C ILE A 42 18.86 24.81 3.04
N GLU A 43 18.65 26.09 3.34
CA GLU A 43 18.09 27.05 2.39
C GLU A 43 18.99 27.20 1.15
N GLN A 44 20.30 27.34 1.34
CA GLN A 44 21.27 27.40 0.24
C GLN A 44 21.32 26.11 -0.60
N LEU A 45 21.14 24.94 0.02
CA LEU A 45 21.06 23.67 -0.70
C LEU A 45 19.74 23.55 -1.48
N LEU A 46 18.63 24.07 -0.94
CA LEU A 46 17.33 24.11 -1.61
C LEU A 46 17.26 25.13 -2.74
N GLU A 47 18.16 26.11 -2.78
CA GLU A 47 18.32 27.00 -3.95
C GLU A 47 18.97 26.29 -5.15
N ALA A 48 19.65 25.16 -4.94
CA ALA A 48 20.15 24.36 -6.04
C ALA A 48 18.99 23.66 -6.76
N ASP A 49 18.79 23.97 -8.05
CA ASP A 49 17.63 23.54 -8.84
C ASP A 49 17.35 22.03 -8.76
N GLY A 50 18.39 21.18 -8.79
CA GLY A 50 18.23 19.73 -8.72
C GLY A 50 17.81 19.21 -7.33
N ILE A 51 18.21 19.87 -6.25
CA ILE A 51 17.77 19.51 -4.89
C ILE A 51 16.33 19.97 -4.69
N ARG A 52 15.98 21.14 -5.21
CA ARG A 52 14.62 21.67 -5.16
C ARG A 52 13.62 20.78 -5.89
N GLU A 53 13.97 20.33 -7.11
CA GLU A 53 13.14 19.42 -7.90
C GLU A 53 12.93 18.10 -7.16
N LEU A 54 14.00 17.49 -6.65
CA LEU A 54 13.92 16.24 -5.87
C LEU A 54 13.05 16.38 -4.62
N VAL A 55 13.15 17.50 -3.89
CA VAL A 55 12.32 17.74 -2.69
C VAL A 55 10.86 17.94 -3.06
N ASN A 56 10.57 18.59 -4.18
CA ASN A 56 9.21 18.75 -4.67
C ASN A 56 8.61 17.40 -5.09
N ASP A 57 9.36 16.59 -5.85
CA ASP A 57 8.94 15.24 -6.27
C ASP A 57 8.66 14.37 -5.05
N LEU A 58 9.57 14.36 -4.07
CA LEU A 58 9.38 13.61 -2.83
C LEU A 58 8.15 14.11 -2.05
N THR A 59 7.90 15.42 -2.06
CA THR A 59 6.72 15.99 -1.41
C THR A 59 5.44 15.54 -2.10
N GLU A 60 5.41 15.51 -3.43
CA GLU A 60 4.28 15.01 -4.21
C GLU A 60 4.04 13.52 -3.95
N ASP A 61 5.09 12.70 -3.99
CA ASP A 61 5.02 11.27 -3.69
C ASP A 61 4.47 11.00 -2.27
N LEU A 62 4.95 11.77 -1.28
CA LEU A 62 4.45 11.66 0.09
C LEU A 62 2.97 12.06 0.21
N GLN A 63 2.55 13.11 -0.48
CA GLN A 63 1.14 13.51 -0.52
C GLN A 63 0.27 12.43 -1.14
N GLN A 64 0.70 11.84 -2.25
CA GLN A 64 -0.01 10.73 -2.90
C GLN A 64 -0.07 9.50 -1.99
N LEU A 65 1.04 9.12 -1.37
CA LEU A 65 1.10 7.98 -0.45
C LEU A 65 0.15 8.14 0.74
N VAL A 66 0.13 9.34 1.36
CA VAL A 66 -0.78 9.65 2.46
C VAL A 66 -2.23 9.58 2.00
N SER A 67 -2.53 10.13 0.81
CA SER A 67 -3.88 10.07 0.23
C SER A 67 -4.35 8.62 0.03
N TRP A 68 -3.53 7.78 -0.60
CA TRP A 68 -3.85 6.36 -0.80
C TRP A 68 -3.98 5.60 0.50
N LYS A 69 -3.14 5.90 1.51
CA LYS A 69 -3.22 5.24 2.80
C LYS A 69 -4.51 5.58 3.53
N ILE A 70 -4.91 6.85 3.52
CA ILE A 70 -6.18 7.30 4.10
C ILE A 70 -7.35 6.65 3.35
N GLU A 71 -7.34 6.66 2.02
CA GLU A 71 -8.37 6.04 1.21
C GLU A 71 -8.51 4.54 1.51
N ALA A 72 -7.40 3.81 1.61
CA ALA A 72 -7.39 2.39 1.92
C ALA A 72 -8.02 2.10 3.30
N ILE A 73 -7.62 2.87 4.33
CA ILE A 73 -8.18 2.74 5.68
C ILE A 73 -9.67 3.05 5.68
N LEU A 74 -10.10 4.13 5.02
CA LEU A 74 -11.51 4.50 4.94
C LEU A 74 -12.34 3.43 4.23
N LYS A 75 -11.83 2.85 3.14
CA LYS A 75 -12.51 1.74 2.43
C LYS A 75 -12.67 0.51 3.32
N GLU A 76 -11.62 0.17 4.08
CA GLU A 76 -11.66 -0.98 5.00
C GLU A 76 -12.68 -0.76 6.13
N GLU A 77 -12.65 0.40 6.77
CA GLU A 77 -13.57 0.73 7.86
C GLU A 77 -15.02 0.88 7.36
N LEU A 78 -15.22 1.45 6.17
CA LEU A 78 -16.53 1.50 5.54
C LEU A 78 -17.08 0.10 5.24
N ALA A 79 -16.23 -0.80 4.73
CA ALA A 79 -16.63 -2.18 4.47
C ALA A 79 -17.02 -2.91 5.77
N LYS A 80 -16.22 -2.75 6.84
CA LYS A 80 -16.56 -3.29 8.17
C LYS A 80 -17.88 -2.75 8.70
N LEU A 81 -18.10 -1.44 8.57
CA LEU A 81 -19.34 -0.80 9.00
C LEU A 81 -20.56 -1.32 8.22
N ILE A 82 -20.45 -1.41 6.89
CA ILE A 82 -21.51 -1.95 6.03
C ILE A 82 -21.81 -3.40 6.40
N HIS A 83 -20.77 -4.22 6.59
CA HIS A 83 -20.94 -5.61 6.97
C HIS A 83 -21.65 -5.75 8.31
N SER A 84 -21.18 -5.04 9.33
CA SER A 84 -21.79 -5.05 10.67
C SER A 84 -23.25 -4.57 10.66
N ALA A 85 -23.53 -3.48 9.94
CA ALA A 85 -24.91 -2.99 9.78
C ALA A 85 -25.80 -4.00 9.06
N THR A 86 -25.26 -4.67 8.03
CA THR A 86 -25.98 -5.70 7.26
C THR A 86 -26.29 -6.92 8.12
N GLU A 87 -25.34 -7.40 8.91
CA GLU A 87 -25.55 -8.52 9.84
C GLU A 87 -26.64 -8.20 10.87
N GLN A 88 -26.54 -7.04 11.53
CA GLN A 88 -27.54 -6.60 12.50
C GLN A 88 -28.93 -6.44 11.89
N CYS A 89 -29.01 -5.89 10.67
CA CYS A 89 -30.28 -5.77 9.95
C CYS A 89 -30.84 -7.14 9.56
N SER A 90 -30.00 -8.08 9.13
CA SER A 90 -30.41 -9.42 8.71
C SER A 90 -30.99 -10.22 9.89
N GLU A 91 -30.33 -10.19 11.05
CA GLU A 91 -30.81 -10.86 12.26
C GLU A 91 -32.16 -10.30 12.68
N LYS A 92 -32.27 -8.97 12.77
CA LYS A 92 -33.52 -8.30 13.15
C LYS A 92 -34.64 -8.57 12.15
N LEU A 93 -34.36 -8.52 10.85
CA LEU A 93 -35.33 -8.81 9.81
C LEU A 93 -35.80 -10.27 9.87
N SER A 94 -34.89 -11.22 10.12
CA SER A 94 -35.26 -12.62 10.26
C SER A 94 -36.15 -12.87 11.48
N GLU A 95 -35.91 -12.17 12.59
CA GLU A 95 -36.73 -12.25 13.79
C GLU A 95 -38.13 -11.66 13.56
N ASP A 96 -38.21 -10.50 12.89
CA ASP A 96 -39.47 -9.87 12.53
C ASP A 96 -40.30 -10.76 11.59
N ILE A 97 -39.69 -11.33 10.55
CA ILE A 97 -40.37 -12.26 9.63
C ILE A 97 -40.88 -13.48 10.40
N ARG A 98 -40.06 -14.07 11.28
CA ARG A 98 -40.47 -15.23 12.08
C ARG A 98 -41.67 -14.89 12.97
N THR A 99 -41.63 -13.73 13.63
CA THR A 99 -42.71 -13.27 14.51
C THR A 99 -44.00 -13.04 13.72
N GLN A 100 -43.92 -12.35 12.58
CA GLN A 100 -45.06 -12.11 11.71
C GLN A 100 -45.65 -13.42 11.16
N LEU A 101 -44.80 -14.37 10.74
CA LEU A 101 -45.25 -15.69 10.33
C LEU A 101 -45.92 -16.46 11.46
N GLN A 102 -45.37 -16.43 12.68
CA GLN A 102 -45.96 -17.09 13.85
C GLN A 102 -47.32 -16.48 14.24
N LEU A 103 -47.48 -15.17 14.13
CA LEU A 103 -48.75 -14.48 14.39
C LEU A 103 -49.79 -14.77 13.30
N ALA A 104 -49.38 -14.84 12.04
CA ALA A 104 -50.27 -15.10 10.92
C ALA A 104 -50.61 -16.59 10.71
N LEU A 105 -49.74 -17.51 11.15
CA LEU A 105 -49.87 -18.97 10.94
C LEU A 105 -51.23 -19.53 11.40
N PRO A 106 -51.73 -19.23 12.62
CA PRO A 106 -52.97 -19.80 13.13
C PRO A 106 -54.18 -19.42 12.27
N GLU A 107 -54.26 -18.15 11.83
CA GLU A 107 -55.33 -17.69 10.96
C GLU A 107 -55.23 -18.32 9.56
N LEU A 108 -54.01 -18.47 9.04
CA LEU A 108 -53.76 -19.13 7.76
C LEU A 108 -54.19 -20.61 7.80
N VAL A 109 -53.83 -21.34 8.85
CA VAL A 109 -54.23 -22.74 9.06
C VAL A 109 -55.75 -22.84 9.20
N ALA A 110 -56.38 -21.93 9.94
CA ALA A 110 -57.84 -21.89 10.06
C ALA A 110 -58.53 -21.61 8.72
N LYS A 111 -57.96 -20.75 7.87
CA LYS A 111 -58.46 -20.50 6.51
C LYS A 111 -58.31 -21.74 5.62
N ILE A 112 -57.14 -22.38 5.63
CA ILE A 112 -56.89 -23.60 4.84
C ILE A 112 -57.82 -24.73 5.29
N ALA A 113 -58.00 -24.95 6.59
CA ALA A 113 -58.88 -25.99 7.11
C ALA A 113 -60.37 -25.77 6.77
N ARG A 114 -60.76 -24.52 6.48
CA ARG A 114 -62.12 -24.17 6.01
C ARG A 114 -62.29 -24.34 4.51
N VAL A 115 -61.20 -24.33 3.74
CA VAL A 115 -61.21 -24.66 2.31
C VAL A 115 -61.24 -26.18 2.21
N LYS A 116 -62.44 -26.76 2.22
CA LYS A 116 -62.65 -28.16 1.87
C LYS A 116 -62.11 -28.39 0.45
N PRO A 117 -61.40 -29.50 0.17
CA PRO A 117 -61.20 -29.90 -1.21
C PRO A 117 -62.59 -30.19 -1.79
N GLU A 118 -63.00 -29.42 -2.79
CA GLU A 118 -64.14 -29.81 -3.63
C GLU A 118 -63.76 -31.13 -4.31
N ALA A 119 -64.58 -32.15 -4.05
CA ALA A 119 -64.50 -33.47 -4.68
C ALA A 119 -65.11 -33.42 -6.08
#